data_AF-A0A957V8X3-F1
#
_entry.id   AF-A0A957V8X3-F1
#
_cell.length_a   1.000
_cell.length_b   1.000
_cell.length_c   1.000
_cell.angle_alpha   90.00
_cell.angle_beta   90.00
_cell.angle_gamma   90.00
#
_symmetry.space_group_name_H-M   'P 1'
#
loop_
_entity.id
_entity.type
_entity.pdbx_description
1 polymer ?
#
loop_
_entity_poly.entity_id
_entity_poly.type
_entity_poly.pdbx_seq_one_letter_code
_entity_poly.pdbx_strand_id
1 'polypeptide(L)'
;NNEGEIDRSRLGKIVFTMPEALTRLEAITHPAVRQLILKQIDQAPSQVVAIEAIKLFESGLADQCQSNWVVTTPAQLQLKRLVERRKMPAETAQQRIKAQSAQEEKTAKADIVIDNSGELVKTWGVVKKHYTALLEAHGSATEAAEPAAVAPAPPPSQVKAEDVTLRRAKPNDLGTIAQLITDSTKGVLAPNPSEMMEALFSRAYIVAQAAGRVVGVAGWQTENLIAGLQDIHVLSEELWEIVGNKMLTMIHEEVAKLSCEVIIAFISTKAGPKPIEFLESQGYEQSEADKLGYLWKDAAKEWQPAETLVLYKKMREQRIMVPM
;
A
#
# COMPACT_ATOMS: atom_id res chain seq x y z
N ASN A 1 23.00 2.56 -17.08
CA ASN A 1 24.19 1.99 -16.41
C ASN A 1 24.86 1.02 -17.40
N ASN A 2 25.86 0.24 -16.98
CA ASN A 2 26.56 -0.70 -17.88
C ASN A 2 25.67 -1.85 -18.38
N GLU A 3 24.44 -1.95 -17.87
CA GLU A 3 23.43 -2.96 -18.22
C GLU A 3 22.34 -2.40 -19.15
N GLY A 4 22.50 -1.15 -19.64
CA GLY A 4 21.52 -0.50 -20.51
C GLY A 4 20.31 0.10 -19.79
N GLU A 5 20.30 0.11 -18.44
CA GLU A 5 19.18 0.61 -17.64
C GLU A 5 19.26 2.12 -17.37
N ILE A 6 18.12 2.75 -17.07
CA ILE A 6 18.09 4.14 -16.58
C ILE A 6 18.61 4.18 -15.15
N ASP A 7 19.72 4.87 -14.94
CA ASP A 7 20.17 5.24 -13.61
C ASP A 7 19.31 6.40 -13.10
N ARG A 8 18.25 6.08 -12.35
CA ARG A 8 17.29 7.06 -11.82
C ARG A 8 17.94 8.07 -10.88
N SER A 9 18.97 7.67 -10.14
CA SER A 9 19.71 8.57 -9.23
C SER A 9 20.46 9.62 -10.04
N ARG A 10 21.20 9.18 -11.07
CA ARG A 10 21.91 10.08 -11.98
C ARG A 10 20.96 10.95 -12.80
N LEU A 11 19.88 10.38 -13.34
CA LEU A 11 18.86 11.14 -14.06
C LEU A 11 18.22 12.20 -13.16
N GLY A 12 17.86 11.82 -11.92
CA GLY A 12 17.34 12.73 -10.90
C GLY A 12 18.27 13.92 -10.67
N LYS A 13 19.56 13.67 -10.43
CA LYS A 13 20.56 14.75 -10.26
C LYS A 13 20.59 15.72 -11.45
N ILE A 14 20.46 15.22 -12.68
CA ILE A 14 20.44 16.06 -13.88
C ILE A 14 19.17 16.90 -13.92
N VAL A 15 17.99 16.29 -13.78
CA VAL A 15 16.72 17.03 -13.95
C VAL A 15 16.41 17.98 -12.79
N PHE A 16 16.93 17.72 -11.59
CA PHE A 16 16.81 18.65 -10.46
C PHE A 16 17.78 19.84 -10.53
N THR A 17 18.83 19.77 -11.34
CA THR A 17 19.80 20.87 -11.51
C THR A 17 19.56 21.68 -12.79
N MET A 18 18.87 21.12 -13.79
CA MET A 18 18.67 21.73 -15.11
C MET A 18 17.18 21.76 -15.50
N PRO A 19 16.49 22.93 -15.42
CA PRO A 19 15.06 23.04 -15.76
C PRO A 19 14.70 22.58 -17.18
N GLU A 20 15.57 22.83 -18.16
CA GLU A 20 15.37 22.38 -19.55
C GLU A 20 15.41 20.84 -19.66
N ALA A 21 16.28 20.18 -18.88
CA ALA A 21 16.37 18.72 -18.87
C ALA A 21 15.11 18.09 -18.25
N LEU A 22 14.56 18.70 -17.20
CA LEU A 22 13.28 18.30 -16.62
C LEU A 22 12.15 18.44 -17.64
N THR A 23 12.08 19.59 -18.32
CA THR A 23 11.07 19.84 -19.36
C THR A 23 11.13 18.79 -20.47
N ARG A 24 12.34 18.43 -20.92
CA ARG A 24 12.53 17.39 -21.93
C ARG A 24 12.12 16.01 -21.43
N LEU A 25 12.44 15.67 -20.17
CA LEU A 25 12.01 14.41 -19.57
C LEU A 25 10.47 14.33 -19.52
N GLU A 26 9.81 15.39 -19.06
CA GLU A 26 8.36 15.46 -18.95
C GLU A 26 7.66 15.36 -20.32
N ALA A 27 8.21 16.01 -21.35
CA ALA A 27 7.70 15.90 -22.71
C ALA A 27 7.76 14.47 -23.27
N ILE A 28 8.74 13.66 -22.85
CA ILE A 28 8.86 12.25 -23.23
C ILE A 28 7.92 11.38 -22.40
N THR A 29 7.83 11.61 -21.08
CA THR A 29 7.13 10.70 -20.17
C THR A 29 5.63 10.94 -20.08
N HIS A 30 5.17 12.20 -20.08
CA HIS A 30 3.77 12.52 -19.87
C HIS A 30 2.81 11.89 -20.90
N PRO A 31 3.12 11.87 -22.22
CA PRO A 31 2.22 11.23 -23.19
C PRO A 31 2.03 9.73 -22.93
N ALA A 32 3.13 9.01 -22.66
CA ALA A 32 3.10 7.58 -22.36
C ALA A 32 2.34 7.29 -21.05
N VAL A 33 2.63 8.07 -20.00
CA VAL A 33 1.95 7.94 -18.70
C VAL A 33 0.45 8.21 -18.84
N ARG A 34 0.04 9.23 -19.60
CA ARG A 34 -1.37 9.54 -19.83
C ARG A 34 -2.11 8.42 -20.56
N GLN A 35 -1.51 7.83 -21.59
CA GLN A 35 -2.08 6.68 -22.30
C GLN A 35 -2.29 5.50 -21.36
N LEU A 36 -1.31 5.22 -20.50
CA LEU A 36 -1.41 4.15 -19.52
C LEU A 36 -2.51 4.42 -18.47
N ILE A 37 -2.63 5.66 -17.97
CA ILE A 37 -3.70 6.06 -17.04
C ILE A 37 -5.07 5.81 -17.67
N LEU A 38 -5.28 6.27 -18.92
CA LEU A 38 -6.56 6.09 -19.62
C LEU A 38 -6.91 4.62 -19.83
N LYS A 39 -5.93 3.79 -20.22
CA LYS A 39 -6.10 2.34 -20.35
C LYS A 39 -6.48 1.69 -19.02
N GLN A 40 -5.88 2.12 -17.91
CA GLN A 40 -6.22 1.61 -16.57
C GLN A 40 -7.62 2.04 -16.13
N ILE A 41 -8.05 3.27 -16.44
CA ILE A 41 -9.40 3.75 -16.17
C ILE A 41 -10.43 2.90 -16.92
N ASP A 42 -10.22 2.65 -18.22
CA ASP A 42 -11.12 1.85 -19.06
C ASP A 42 -11.25 0.39 -18.56
N GLN A 43 -10.17 -0.15 -17.98
CA GLN A 43 -10.13 -1.52 -17.46
C GLN A 43 -10.55 -1.63 -15.99
N ALA A 44 -10.83 -0.52 -15.31
CA ALA A 44 -11.13 -0.54 -13.89
C ALA A 44 -12.52 -1.17 -13.65
N PRO A 45 -12.62 -2.22 -12.81
CA PRO A 45 -13.92 -2.81 -12.46
C PRO A 45 -14.69 -1.95 -11.43
N SER A 46 -14.03 -0.92 -10.88
CA SER A 46 -14.57 -0.05 -9.84
C SER A 46 -15.37 1.11 -10.44
N GLN A 47 -16.47 1.46 -9.79
CA GLN A 47 -17.27 2.64 -10.17
C GLN A 47 -16.56 3.97 -9.94
N VAL A 48 -15.55 3.98 -9.07
CA VAL A 48 -14.73 5.15 -8.77
C VAL A 48 -13.26 4.80 -8.99
N VAL A 49 -12.56 5.63 -9.75
CA VAL A 49 -11.11 5.55 -9.96
C VAL A 49 -10.48 6.84 -9.44
N ALA A 50 -9.46 6.71 -8.60
CA ALA A 50 -8.70 7.85 -8.08
C ALA A 50 -7.38 7.98 -8.84
N ILE A 51 -7.13 9.14 -9.45
CA ILE A 51 -5.85 9.46 -10.10
C ILE A 51 -4.98 10.24 -9.10
N GLU A 52 -3.98 9.58 -8.54
CA GLU A 52 -2.99 10.26 -7.68
C GLU A 52 -1.83 10.80 -8.54
N ALA A 53 -1.71 12.13 -8.63
CA ALA A 53 -0.64 12.77 -9.39
C ALA A 53 -0.11 14.02 -8.68
N ILE A 54 1.22 14.09 -8.49
CA ILE A 54 1.90 15.26 -7.91
C ILE A 54 1.68 16.52 -8.75
N LYS A 55 1.60 16.34 -10.07
CA LYS A 55 1.36 17.38 -11.09
C LYS A 55 -0.04 17.27 -11.73
N LEU A 56 -1.07 16.92 -10.95
CA LEU A 56 -2.41 16.67 -11.48
C LEU A 56 -2.93 17.84 -12.36
N PHE A 57 -2.81 19.07 -11.86
CA PHE A 57 -3.27 20.27 -12.56
C PHE A 57 -2.31 20.66 -13.69
N GLU A 58 -1.01 20.63 -13.45
CA GLU A 58 0.02 21.07 -14.39
C GLU A 58 0.13 20.16 -15.62
N SER A 59 -0.22 18.88 -15.46
CA SER A 59 -0.26 17.90 -16.55
C SER A 59 -1.56 17.92 -17.36
N GLY A 60 -2.58 18.67 -16.93
CA GLY A 60 -3.92 18.64 -17.53
C GLY A 60 -4.70 17.34 -17.25
N LEU A 61 -4.26 16.53 -16.28
CA LEU A 61 -5.00 15.35 -15.84
C LEU A 61 -6.26 15.73 -15.05
N ALA A 62 -6.24 16.85 -14.34
CA ALA A 62 -7.40 17.38 -13.60
C ALA A 62 -8.65 17.56 -14.47
N ASP A 63 -8.47 17.91 -15.75
CA ASP A 63 -9.59 18.12 -16.71
C ASP A 63 -10.28 16.81 -17.10
N GLN A 64 -9.67 15.65 -16.81
CA GLN A 64 -10.23 14.32 -17.04
C GLN A 64 -10.94 13.76 -15.80
N CYS A 65 -10.84 14.43 -14.66
CA CYS A 65 -11.48 14.03 -13.41
C CYS A 65 -12.85 14.68 -13.27
N GLN A 66 -13.85 13.92 -12.79
CA GLN A 66 -15.18 14.47 -12.46
C GLN A 66 -15.15 15.25 -11.13
N SER A 67 -14.15 15.00 -10.29
CA SER A 67 -13.94 15.70 -9.03
C SER A 67 -12.45 15.74 -8.68
N ASN A 68 -11.92 16.93 -8.43
CA ASN A 68 -10.53 17.21 -8.10
C ASN A 68 -10.37 17.42 -6.59
N TRP A 69 -9.60 16.54 -5.95
CA TRP A 69 -9.41 16.54 -4.50
C TRP A 69 -7.99 16.97 -4.16
N VAL A 70 -7.86 17.97 -3.28
CA VAL A 70 -6.56 18.49 -2.83
C VAL A 70 -6.39 18.26 -1.34
N VAL A 71 -5.34 17.54 -0.97
CA VAL A 71 -4.92 17.36 0.43
C VAL A 71 -3.97 18.48 0.81
N THR A 72 -4.23 19.14 1.93
CA THR A 72 -3.42 20.26 2.44
C THR A 72 -2.97 20.06 3.88
N THR A 73 -1.85 20.69 4.24
CA THR A 73 -1.32 20.75 5.60
C THR A 73 -0.26 21.86 5.68
N PRO A 74 -0.07 22.52 6.84
CA PRO A 74 0.96 23.56 6.99
C PRO A 74 2.37 23.09 6.59
N ALA A 75 3.14 23.96 5.94
CA ALA A 75 4.48 23.64 5.43
C ALA A 75 5.43 23.14 6.53
N GLN A 76 5.30 23.66 7.76
CA GLN A 76 6.09 23.21 8.91
C GLN A 76 5.81 21.74 9.24
N LEU A 77 4.54 21.30 9.11
CA LEU A 77 4.16 19.91 9.35
C LEU A 77 4.59 18.99 8.19
N GLN A 78 4.58 19.49 6.95
CA GLN A 78 5.15 18.76 5.80
C GLN A 78 6.62 18.46 6.04
N LEU A 79 7.39 19.49 6.39
CA LEU A 79 8.82 19.35 6.68
C LEU A 79 9.06 18.35 7.82
N LYS A 80 8.33 18.49 8.93
CA LYS A 80 8.41 17.58 10.07
C LYS A 80 8.18 16.13 9.64
N ARG A 81 7.10 15.85 8.89
CA ARG A 81 6.77 14.49 8.42
C ARG A 81 7.82 13.93 7.46
N LEU A 82 8.36 14.73 6.53
CA LEU A 82 9.42 14.30 5.62
C LEU A 82 10.71 13.93 6.36
N VAL A 83 11.09 14.69 7.38
CA VAL A 83 12.28 14.40 8.19
C VAL A 83 12.07 13.19 9.09
N GLU A 84 10.97 13.17 9.86
CA GLU A 84 10.77 12.16 10.90
C GLU A 84 10.39 10.79 10.31
N ARG A 85 9.50 10.77 9.32
CA ARG A 85 8.93 9.53 8.76
C ARG A 85 9.73 9.00 7.58
N ARG A 86 10.13 9.88 6.64
CA ARG A 86 10.89 9.50 5.44
C ARG A 86 12.41 9.62 5.61
N LYS A 87 12.89 9.94 6.83
CA LYS A 87 14.31 10.07 7.18
C LYS A 87 15.10 10.98 6.23
N MET A 88 14.43 12.00 5.68
CA MET A 88 15.01 12.90 4.69
C MET A 88 15.81 14.02 5.39
N PRO A 89 16.99 14.41 4.87
CA PRO A 89 17.67 15.61 5.34
C PRO A 89 16.78 16.85 5.22
N ALA A 90 16.76 17.70 6.25
CA ALA A 90 15.85 18.84 6.32
C ALA A 90 15.99 19.80 5.13
N GLU A 91 17.22 20.06 4.69
CA GLU A 91 17.49 20.92 3.52
C GLU A 91 16.88 20.35 2.23
N THR A 92 17.08 19.05 1.99
CA THR A 92 16.48 18.33 0.85
C THR A 92 14.95 18.36 0.92
N ALA A 93 14.37 18.17 2.10
CA ALA A 93 12.92 18.23 2.30
C ALA A 93 12.37 19.64 1.98
N GLN A 94 13.05 20.70 2.42
CA GLN A 94 12.68 22.08 2.09
C GLN A 94 12.78 22.37 0.59
N GLN A 95 13.85 21.92 -0.08
CA GLN A 95 14.00 22.07 -1.53
C GLN A 95 12.85 21.39 -2.28
N ARG A 96 12.45 20.18 -1.85
CA ARG A 96 11.33 19.45 -2.46
C ARG A 96 9.99 20.15 -2.26
N ILE A 97 9.73 20.72 -1.08
CA ILE A 97 8.51 21.49 -0.83
C ILE A 97 8.48 22.73 -1.73
N LYS A 98 9.59 23.47 -1.84
CA LYS A 98 9.70 24.69 -2.67
C LYS A 98 9.64 24.43 -4.18
N ALA A 99 9.98 23.22 -4.63
CA ALA A 99 9.94 22.85 -6.04
C ALA A 99 8.51 22.59 -6.55
N GLN A 100 7.53 22.46 -5.67
CA GLN A 100 6.13 22.31 -6.06
C GLN A 100 5.45 23.67 -6.25
N SER A 101 4.40 23.70 -7.07
CA SER A 101 3.50 24.85 -7.18
C SER A 101 2.86 25.18 -5.83
N ALA A 102 2.49 26.45 -5.67
CA ALA A 102 1.90 26.95 -4.43
C ALA A 102 0.63 26.17 -4.07
N GLN A 103 0.48 25.85 -2.79
CA GLN A 103 -0.64 25.04 -2.33
C GLN A 103 -1.97 25.77 -2.49
N GLU A 104 -1.94 27.10 -2.38
CA GLU A 104 -3.06 28.02 -2.60
C GLU A 104 -3.59 27.93 -4.03
N GLU A 105 -2.71 27.76 -5.03
CA GLU A 105 -3.12 27.61 -6.43
C GLU A 105 -3.84 26.29 -6.66
N LYS A 106 -3.44 25.22 -5.96
CA LYS A 106 -4.09 23.91 -6.04
C LYS A 106 -5.44 23.93 -5.34
N THR A 107 -5.52 24.48 -4.13
CA THR A 107 -6.78 24.54 -3.38
C THR A 107 -7.82 25.43 -4.06
N ALA A 108 -7.42 26.50 -4.75
CA ALA A 108 -8.31 27.34 -5.53
C ALA A 108 -8.98 26.62 -6.72
N LYS A 109 -8.38 25.52 -7.20
CA LYS A 109 -8.87 24.70 -8.32
C LYS A 109 -9.51 23.39 -7.88
N ALA A 110 -9.59 23.14 -6.57
CA ALA A 110 -10.09 21.89 -6.03
C ALA A 110 -11.61 21.95 -5.86
N ASP A 111 -12.30 20.86 -6.18
CA ASP A 111 -13.70 20.67 -5.80
C ASP A 111 -13.79 20.38 -4.29
N ILE A 112 -12.85 19.57 -3.78
CA ILE A 112 -12.78 19.18 -2.37
C ILE A 112 -11.38 19.48 -1.83
N VAL A 113 -11.31 20.21 -0.71
CA VAL A 113 -10.08 20.43 0.05
C VAL A 113 -10.11 19.62 1.33
N ILE A 114 -9.08 18.79 1.55
CA ILE A 114 -8.94 17.93 2.73
C ILE A 114 -7.79 18.45 3.57
N ASP A 115 -8.10 19.01 4.74
CA ASP A 115 -7.07 19.37 5.72
C ASP A 115 -6.57 18.11 6.46
N ASN A 116 -5.28 17.83 6.30
CA ASN A 116 -4.56 16.73 6.92
C ASN A 116 -3.57 17.20 8.00
N SER A 117 -3.83 18.37 8.60
CA SER A 117 -3.07 18.92 9.72
C SER A 117 -3.39 18.24 11.05
N GLY A 118 -4.59 17.65 11.18
CA GLY A 118 -5.09 17.03 12.40
C GLY A 118 -4.86 15.52 12.49
N GLU A 119 -5.73 14.87 13.27
CA GLU A 119 -5.73 13.43 13.47
C GLU A 119 -6.24 12.68 12.22
N LEU A 120 -5.62 11.55 11.93
CA LEU A 120 -5.93 10.70 10.77
C LEU A 120 -7.41 10.31 10.69
N VAL A 121 -8.06 10.06 11.83
CA VAL A 121 -9.50 9.73 11.90
C VAL A 121 -10.37 10.86 11.37
N LYS A 122 -9.98 12.13 11.59
CA LYS A 122 -10.71 13.29 11.06
C LYS A 122 -10.56 13.37 9.55
N THR A 123 -9.33 13.22 9.04
CA THR A 123 -9.04 13.16 7.60
C THR A 123 -9.86 12.04 6.93
N TRP A 124 -9.89 10.84 7.53
CA TRP A 124 -10.69 9.72 7.07
C TRP A 124 -12.19 10.02 7.03
N GLY A 125 -12.72 10.66 8.07
CA GLY A 125 -14.13 11.05 8.12
C GLY A 125 -14.52 11.96 6.96
N VAL A 126 -13.65 12.92 6.60
CA VAL A 126 -13.85 13.81 5.45
C VAL A 126 -13.82 13.02 4.14
N VAL A 127 -12.80 12.18 3.93
CA VAL A 127 -12.69 11.31 2.73
C VAL A 127 -13.94 10.44 2.57
N LYS A 128 -14.35 9.73 3.63
CA LYS A 128 -15.50 8.83 3.61
C LYS A 128 -16.79 9.59 3.27
N LYS A 129 -17.00 10.77 3.86
CA LYS A 129 -18.17 11.61 3.59
C LYS A 129 -18.27 11.95 2.09
N HIS A 130 -17.20 12.48 1.51
CA HIS A 130 -17.22 12.88 0.10
C HIS A 130 -17.25 11.69 -0.86
N TYR A 131 -16.58 10.59 -0.51
CA TYR A 131 -16.62 9.36 -1.30
C TYR A 131 -18.04 8.75 -1.33
N THR A 132 -18.72 8.72 -0.18
CA THR A 132 -20.10 8.21 -0.09
C THR A 132 -21.04 9.09 -0.92
N ALA A 133 -20.90 10.41 -0.85
CA ALA A 133 -21.70 11.34 -1.66
C ALA A 133 -21.46 11.13 -3.18
N LEU A 134 -20.23 10.82 -3.60
CA LEU A 134 -19.93 10.48 -5.00
C LEU A 134 -20.65 9.20 -5.44
N LEU A 135 -20.66 8.16 -4.60
CA LEU A 135 -21.36 6.90 -4.89
C LEU A 135 -22.89 7.09 -4.98
N GLU A 136 -23.46 7.83 -4.03
CA GLU A 136 -24.89 8.13 -3.99
C GLU A 136 -25.34 8.92 -5.23
N ALA A 137 -24.56 9.92 -5.64
CA ALA A 137 -24.84 10.71 -6.84
C ALA A 137 -24.84 9.88 -8.14
N HIS A 138 -24.17 8.72 -8.15
CA HIS A 138 -24.08 7.82 -9.29
C HIS A 138 -24.92 6.54 -9.12
N GLY A 139 -25.89 6.54 -8.19
CA GLY A 139 -26.89 5.47 -8.05
C GLY A 139 -26.38 4.17 -7.44
N SER A 140 -25.24 4.21 -6.73
CA SER A 140 -24.67 3.04 -6.08
C SER A 140 -25.00 3.03 -4.59
N ALA A 141 -25.75 2.03 -4.15
CA ALA A 141 -25.99 1.80 -2.73
C ALA A 141 -24.76 1.10 -2.11
N THR A 142 -24.14 1.73 -1.12
CA THR A 142 -23.07 1.09 -0.34
C THR A 142 -23.67 0.04 0.60
N GLU A 143 -23.51 -1.25 0.29
CA GLU A 143 -23.79 -2.31 1.27
C GLU A 143 -22.82 -2.19 2.45
N ALA A 144 -23.34 -1.69 3.57
CA ALA A 144 -22.63 -1.71 4.84
C ALA A 144 -22.55 -3.17 5.33
N ALA A 145 -21.54 -3.93 4.90
CA ALA A 145 -21.34 -5.27 5.48
C ALA A 145 -21.04 -5.14 6.98
N GLU A 146 -21.91 -5.77 7.78
CA GLU A 146 -21.88 -5.80 9.24
C GLU A 146 -20.56 -6.38 9.77
N PRO A 147 -20.06 -5.87 10.91
CA PRO A 147 -18.91 -6.47 11.56
C PRO A 147 -19.22 -7.90 11.98
N ALA A 148 -18.31 -8.82 11.67
CA ALA A 148 -18.40 -10.20 12.10
C ALA A 148 -18.40 -10.28 13.64
N ALA A 149 -19.48 -10.82 14.20
CA ALA A 149 -19.62 -11.02 15.64
C ALA A 149 -18.50 -11.91 16.19
N VAL A 150 -18.12 -11.66 17.44
CA VAL A 150 -17.09 -12.40 18.19
C VAL A 150 -17.66 -13.76 18.63
N ALA A 151 -17.88 -14.68 17.69
CA ALA A 151 -18.19 -16.07 17.99
C ALA A 151 -16.91 -16.84 18.38
N PRO A 152 -16.99 -17.89 19.22
CA PRO A 152 -15.85 -18.72 19.59
C PRO A 152 -15.18 -19.32 18.34
N ALA A 153 -13.87 -19.51 18.38
CA ALA A 153 -13.11 -20.02 17.24
C ALA A 153 -13.63 -21.40 16.82
N PRO A 154 -13.96 -21.62 15.53
CA PRO A 154 -14.25 -22.97 15.08
C PRO A 154 -13.00 -23.83 15.29
N PRO A 155 -13.14 -25.11 15.66
CA PRO A 155 -12.01 -26.03 15.70
C PRO A 155 -11.30 -26.03 14.34
N PRO A 156 -9.95 -26.00 14.27
CA PRO A 156 -9.23 -26.03 13.00
C PRO A 156 -9.66 -27.17 12.08
N SER A 157 -10.05 -28.32 12.66
CA SER A 157 -10.57 -29.50 11.96
C SER A 157 -11.89 -29.29 11.21
N GLN A 158 -12.61 -28.20 11.47
CA GLN A 158 -13.89 -27.87 10.83
C GLN A 158 -13.76 -26.82 9.72
N VAL A 159 -12.60 -26.19 9.55
CA VAL A 159 -12.38 -25.18 8.51
C VAL A 159 -11.98 -25.87 7.20
N LYS A 160 -12.85 -25.86 6.21
CA LYS A 160 -12.54 -26.34 4.85
C LYS A 160 -12.13 -25.20 3.93
N ALA A 161 -11.37 -25.50 2.88
CA ALA A 161 -10.90 -24.51 1.92
C ALA A 161 -12.02 -23.78 1.16
N GLU A 162 -13.12 -24.47 0.88
CA GLU A 162 -14.32 -23.92 0.26
C GLU A 162 -15.04 -22.88 1.15
N ASP A 163 -14.97 -23.05 2.47
CA ASP A 163 -15.66 -22.20 3.45
C ASP A 163 -14.89 -20.92 3.79
N VAL A 164 -13.63 -20.79 3.36
CA VAL A 164 -12.81 -19.61 3.62
C VAL A 164 -13.12 -18.52 2.60
N THR A 165 -13.62 -17.37 3.03
CA THR A 165 -13.83 -16.20 2.17
C THR A 165 -12.82 -15.10 2.50
N LEU A 166 -12.35 -14.36 1.48
CA LEU A 166 -11.47 -13.20 1.66
C LEU A 166 -12.25 -11.91 1.44
N ARG A 167 -11.96 -10.89 2.26
CA ARG A 167 -12.43 -9.52 2.02
C ARG A 167 -11.44 -8.49 2.52
N ARG A 168 -11.58 -7.25 2.03
CA ARG A 168 -10.84 -6.10 2.58
C ARG A 168 -11.19 -5.91 4.06
N ALA A 169 -10.17 -5.60 4.84
CA ALA A 169 -10.36 -5.18 6.22
C ALA A 169 -10.98 -3.77 6.27
N LYS A 170 -11.81 -3.54 7.28
CA LYS A 170 -12.47 -2.27 7.57
C LYS A 170 -12.00 -1.76 8.93
N PRO A 171 -12.20 -0.46 9.24
CA PRO A 171 -11.88 0.08 10.57
C PRO A 171 -12.56 -0.68 11.74
N ASN A 172 -13.73 -1.26 11.51
CA ASN A 172 -14.42 -2.05 12.55
C ASN A 172 -13.79 -3.43 12.79
N ASP A 173 -12.89 -3.90 11.92
CA ASP A 173 -12.19 -5.18 12.09
C ASP A 173 -10.95 -5.07 13.00
N LEU A 174 -10.52 -3.84 13.35
CA LEU A 174 -9.26 -3.60 14.06
C LEU A 174 -9.12 -4.43 15.35
N GLY A 175 -10.19 -4.50 16.16
CA GLY A 175 -10.20 -5.29 17.39
C GLY A 175 -10.05 -6.80 17.12
N THR A 176 -10.75 -7.31 16.10
CA THR A 176 -10.68 -8.73 15.71
C THR A 176 -9.31 -9.09 15.13
N ILE A 177 -8.71 -8.21 14.34
CA ILE A 177 -7.37 -8.40 13.78
C ILE A 177 -6.32 -8.42 14.90
N ALA A 178 -6.38 -7.46 15.82
CA ALA A 178 -5.47 -7.42 16.97
C ALA A 178 -5.57 -8.71 17.80
N GLN A 179 -6.79 -9.17 18.08
CA GLN A 179 -7.01 -10.42 18.79
C GLN A 179 -6.46 -11.63 18.03
N LEU A 180 -6.65 -11.71 16.70
CA LEU A 180 -6.11 -12.79 15.87
C LEU A 180 -4.58 -12.83 15.95
N ILE A 181 -3.91 -11.68 15.88
CA ILE A 181 -2.44 -11.59 15.96
C ILE A 181 -1.96 -12.09 17.34
N THR A 182 -2.64 -11.68 18.41
CA THR A 182 -2.36 -12.16 19.76
C THR A 182 -2.58 -13.65 19.92
N ASP A 183 -3.71 -14.18 19.44
CA ASP A 183 -4.04 -15.60 19.51
C ASP A 183 -3.02 -16.45 18.73
N SER A 184 -2.74 -16.07 17.48
CA SER A 184 -1.81 -16.80 16.59
C SER A 184 -0.37 -16.83 17.09
N THR A 185 0.03 -15.82 17.88
CA THR A 185 1.37 -15.72 18.46
C THR A 185 1.41 -16.13 19.94
N LYS A 186 0.34 -16.74 20.47
CA LYS A 186 0.23 -17.18 21.87
C LYS A 186 0.53 -16.06 22.87
N GLY A 187 0.13 -14.82 22.54
CA GLY A 187 0.31 -13.64 23.37
C GLY A 187 1.65 -12.91 23.20
N VAL A 188 2.56 -13.41 22.36
CA VAL A 188 3.88 -12.78 22.18
C VAL A 188 3.78 -11.43 21.44
N LEU A 189 2.86 -11.32 20.47
CA LEU A 189 2.52 -10.05 19.82
C LEU A 189 1.15 -9.56 20.32
N ALA A 190 1.10 -8.31 20.79
CA ALA A 190 -0.13 -7.67 21.24
C ALA A 190 -0.24 -6.27 20.63
N PRO A 191 -0.67 -6.15 19.35
CA PRO A 191 -0.78 -4.88 18.67
C PRO A 191 -1.79 -3.98 19.38
N ASN A 192 -1.41 -2.73 19.64
CA ASN A 192 -2.36 -1.79 20.21
C ASN A 192 -3.30 -1.21 19.13
N PRO A 193 -4.53 -0.77 19.49
CA PRO A 193 -5.50 -0.28 18.52
C PRO A 193 -5.03 0.93 17.70
N SER A 194 -4.19 1.79 18.27
CA SER A 194 -3.68 2.99 17.58
C SER A 194 -2.69 2.64 16.48
N GLU A 195 -1.76 1.73 16.76
CA GLU A 195 -0.81 1.18 15.78
C GLU A 195 -1.53 0.44 14.66
N MET A 196 -2.50 -0.42 15.01
CA MET A 196 -3.31 -1.14 14.04
C MET A 196 -4.11 -0.19 13.15
N MET A 197 -4.62 0.89 13.71
CA MET A 197 -5.32 1.92 12.95
C MET A 197 -4.38 2.62 11.96
N GLU A 198 -3.20 3.06 12.40
CA GLU A 198 -2.20 3.66 11.50
C GLU A 198 -1.76 2.68 10.39
N ALA A 199 -1.61 1.40 10.73
CA ALA A 199 -1.28 0.36 9.77
C ALA A 199 -2.39 0.18 8.73
N LEU A 200 -3.66 0.06 9.16
CA LEU A 200 -4.82 -0.08 8.27
C LEU A 200 -4.95 1.08 7.28
N PHE A 201 -4.50 2.28 7.66
CA PHE A 201 -4.55 3.46 6.78
C PHE A 201 -3.33 3.60 5.87
N SER A 202 -2.21 2.95 6.19
CA SER A 202 -0.98 3.01 5.41
C SER A 202 -0.77 1.81 4.50
N ARG A 203 -1.54 0.73 4.70
CA ARG A 203 -1.40 -0.54 4.01
C ARG A 203 -2.75 -1.09 3.59
N ALA A 204 -2.74 -1.83 2.51
CA ALA A 204 -3.86 -2.69 2.16
C ALA A 204 -3.92 -3.86 3.17
N TYR A 205 -5.11 -4.16 3.70
CA TYR A 205 -5.34 -5.32 4.54
C TYR A 205 -6.47 -6.19 4.01
N ILE A 206 -6.30 -7.49 4.18
CA ILE A 206 -7.33 -8.49 3.94
C ILE A 206 -7.53 -9.31 5.19
N VAL A 207 -8.77 -9.77 5.39
CA VAL A 207 -9.11 -10.76 6.39
C VAL A 207 -9.65 -12.00 5.68
N ALA A 208 -9.20 -13.16 6.12
CA ALA A 208 -9.80 -14.44 5.79
C ALA A 208 -10.83 -14.81 6.85
N GLN A 209 -12.03 -15.18 6.42
CA GLN A 209 -13.14 -15.54 7.29
C GLN A 209 -13.59 -16.97 7.02
N ALA A 210 -13.89 -17.72 8.08
CA ALA A 210 -14.50 -19.03 8.03
C ALA A 210 -15.51 -19.16 9.18
N ALA A 211 -16.68 -19.75 8.91
CA ALA A 211 -17.77 -19.89 9.89
C ALA A 211 -18.10 -18.58 10.64
N GLY A 212 -18.06 -17.43 9.94
CA GLY A 212 -18.35 -16.12 10.53
C GLY A 212 -17.24 -15.52 11.40
N ARG A 213 -16.06 -16.15 11.53
CA ARG A 213 -14.92 -15.63 12.30
C ARG A 213 -13.73 -15.31 11.39
N VAL A 214 -12.95 -14.28 11.73
CA VAL A 214 -11.66 -14.01 11.11
C VAL A 214 -10.64 -15.07 11.55
N VAL A 215 -10.08 -15.80 10.58
CA VAL A 215 -9.11 -16.89 10.79
C VAL A 215 -7.75 -16.59 10.17
N GLY A 216 -7.62 -15.49 9.44
CA GLY A 216 -6.35 -15.03 8.89
C GLY A 216 -6.38 -13.54 8.58
N VAL A 217 -5.21 -12.92 8.57
CA VAL A 217 -4.99 -11.53 8.16
C VAL A 217 -3.67 -11.45 7.40
N ALA A 218 -3.62 -10.55 6.43
CA ALA A 218 -2.38 -10.14 5.80
C ALA A 218 -2.46 -8.65 5.44
N GLY A 219 -1.37 -7.92 5.68
CA GLY A 219 -1.21 -6.52 5.31
C GLY A 219 -0.12 -6.37 4.26
N TRP A 220 -0.27 -5.46 3.31
CA TRP A 220 0.85 -5.11 2.45
C TRP A 220 0.73 -3.69 1.93
N GLN A 221 1.86 -3.12 1.55
CA GLN A 221 1.93 -1.85 0.86
C GLN A 221 2.69 -2.01 -0.44
N THR A 222 2.48 -1.08 -1.37
CA THR A 222 3.19 -1.07 -2.65
C THR A 222 3.79 0.30 -2.92
N GLU A 223 5.05 0.34 -3.35
CA GLU A 223 5.71 1.55 -3.82
C GLU A 223 6.74 1.18 -4.89
N ASN A 224 6.88 1.99 -5.95
CA ASN A 224 7.95 1.83 -6.95
C ASN A 224 8.11 0.40 -7.52
N LEU A 225 7.01 -0.30 -7.81
CA LEU A 225 6.97 -1.68 -8.30
C LEU A 225 7.44 -2.73 -7.26
N ILE A 226 7.44 -2.40 -5.98
CA ILE A 226 7.80 -3.30 -4.88
C ILE A 226 6.58 -3.45 -3.99
N ALA A 227 6.25 -4.68 -3.62
CA ALA A 227 5.24 -4.97 -2.62
C ALA A 227 5.90 -5.39 -1.30
N GLY A 228 5.58 -4.72 -0.21
CA GLY A 228 6.02 -5.06 1.14
C GLY A 228 4.93 -5.79 1.90
N LEU A 229 5.01 -7.12 2.00
CA LEU A 229 4.11 -7.96 2.79
C LEU A 229 4.48 -7.88 4.27
N GLN A 230 3.52 -7.54 5.11
CA GLN A 230 3.64 -7.46 6.56
C GLN A 230 2.42 -8.11 7.23
N ASP A 231 2.51 -8.40 8.52
CA ASP A 231 1.36 -8.83 9.33
C ASP A 231 0.59 -10.02 8.75
N ILE A 232 1.29 -11.02 8.19
CA ILE A 232 0.68 -12.27 7.74
C ILE A 232 0.52 -13.22 8.93
N HIS A 233 -0.72 -13.41 9.37
CA HIS A 233 -1.06 -14.26 10.50
C HIS A 233 -2.23 -15.17 10.15
N VAL A 234 -2.14 -16.41 10.61
CA VAL A 234 -3.21 -17.41 10.52
C VAL A 234 -3.47 -17.91 11.94
N LEU A 235 -4.75 -18.11 12.27
CA LEU A 235 -5.20 -18.41 13.64
C LEU A 235 -4.50 -19.63 14.26
N SER A 236 -4.19 -20.64 13.45
CA SER A 236 -3.52 -21.87 13.89
C SER A 236 -2.57 -22.41 12.82
N GLU A 237 -1.58 -23.19 13.26
CA GLU A 237 -0.56 -23.77 12.38
C GLU A 237 -1.13 -24.69 11.30
N GLU A 238 -2.21 -25.44 11.61
CA GLU A 238 -2.88 -26.37 10.70
C GLU A 238 -3.63 -25.68 9.57
N LEU A 239 -3.95 -24.38 9.73
CA LEU A 239 -4.72 -23.62 8.77
C LEU A 239 -3.85 -22.92 7.71
N TRP A 240 -2.53 -22.92 7.82
CA TRP A 240 -1.64 -22.21 6.88
C TRP A 240 -1.79 -22.70 5.44
N GLU A 241 -1.88 -24.01 5.23
CA GLU A 241 -2.03 -24.57 3.88
C GLU A 241 -3.39 -24.25 3.24
N ILE A 242 -4.39 -23.86 4.04
CA ILE A 242 -5.71 -23.52 3.53
C ILE A 242 -5.84 -21.98 3.44
N VAL A 243 -5.73 -21.32 4.58
CA VAL A 243 -5.94 -19.88 4.73
C VAL A 243 -4.77 -19.09 4.18
N GLY A 244 -3.53 -19.50 4.50
CA GLY A 244 -2.31 -18.86 4.02
C GLY A 244 -2.22 -18.91 2.50
N ASN A 245 -2.45 -20.07 1.88
CA ASN A 245 -2.45 -20.22 0.42
C ASN A 245 -3.49 -19.31 -0.25
N LYS A 246 -4.71 -19.26 0.29
CA LYS A 246 -5.78 -18.42 -0.27
C LYS A 246 -5.43 -16.94 -0.19
N MET A 247 -4.96 -16.47 0.97
CA MET A 247 -4.52 -15.08 1.16
C MET A 247 -3.36 -14.73 0.23
N LEU A 248 -2.32 -15.55 0.20
CA LEU A 248 -1.11 -15.28 -0.57
C LEU A 248 -1.37 -15.27 -2.09
N THR A 249 -2.21 -16.19 -2.59
CA THR A 249 -2.63 -16.21 -4.00
C THR A 249 -3.28 -14.89 -4.40
N MET A 250 -4.23 -14.42 -3.60
CA MET A 250 -4.93 -13.16 -3.88
C MET A 250 -3.96 -11.96 -3.84
N ILE A 251 -3.03 -11.92 -2.87
CA ILE A 251 -1.98 -10.89 -2.82
C ILE A 251 -1.10 -10.94 -4.07
N HIS A 252 -0.68 -12.13 -4.51
CA HIS A 252 0.13 -12.30 -5.72
C HIS A 252 -0.59 -11.77 -6.96
N GLU A 253 -1.88 -12.05 -7.09
CA GLU A 253 -2.72 -11.53 -8.19
C GLU A 253 -2.81 -9.99 -8.16
N GLU A 254 -3.02 -9.38 -7.00
CA GLU A 254 -3.09 -7.92 -6.87
C GLU A 254 -1.75 -7.24 -7.12
N VAL A 255 -0.67 -7.81 -6.59
CA VAL A 255 0.71 -7.35 -6.82
C VAL A 255 1.08 -7.48 -8.30
N ALA A 256 0.65 -8.54 -8.98
CA ALA A 256 0.87 -8.72 -10.41
C ALA A 256 0.12 -7.67 -11.24
N LYS A 257 -1.13 -7.32 -10.88
CA LYS A 257 -1.88 -6.23 -11.53
C LYS A 257 -1.17 -4.88 -11.40
N LEU A 258 -0.54 -4.63 -10.25
CA LEU A 258 0.28 -3.43 -10.00
C LEU A 258 1.66 -3.50 -10.66
N SER A 259 1.93 -4.55 -11.45
CA SER A 259 3.17 -4.72 -12.19
C SER A 259 4.41 -4.73 -11.30
N CYS A 260 4.26 -5.09 -10.02
CA CYS A 260 5.39 -5.17 -9.11
C CYS A 260 6.39 -6.24 -9.58
N GLU A 261 7.67 -5.96 -9.38
CA GLU A 261 8.78 -6.84 -9.73
C GLU A 261 9.06 -7.88 -8.63
N VAL A 262 8.76 -7.52 -7.38
CA VAL A 262 9.12 -8.31 -6.20
C VAL A 262 8.10 -8.14 -5.08
N ILE A 263 7.89 -9.20 -4.31
CA ILE A 263 7.29 -9.14 -2.98
C ILE A 263 8.40 -9.34 -1.97
N ILE A 264 8.51 -8.42 -1.01
CA ILE A 264 9.41 -8.51 0.15
C ILE A 264 8.53 -8.73 1.36
N ALA A 265 8.66 -9.88 2.00
CA ALA A 265 7.93 -10.24 3.21
C ALA A 265 8.78 -9.96 4.45
N PHE A 266 8.20 -9.27 5.43
CA PHE A 266 8.81 -8.98 6.71
C PHE A 266 8.11 -9.80 7.79
N ILE A 267 8.79 -10.83 8.30
CA ILE A 267 8.20 -11.78 9.25
C ILE A 267 8.85 -11.59 10.61
N SER A 268 8.04 -11.29 11.63
CA SER A 268 8.55 -11.17 13.00
C SER A 268 9.21 -12.48 13.43
N THR A 269 10.41 -12.39 14.01
CA THR A 269 11.08 -13.55 14.63
C THR A 269 10.26 -14.15 15.77
N LYS A 270 9.29 -13.40 16.30
CA LYS A 270 8.35 -13.79 17.34
C LYS A 270 7.13 -14.55 16.83
N ALA A 271 6.91 -14.62 15.51
CA ALA A 271 5.76 -15.30 14.91
C ALA A 271 5.91 -16.83 14.82
N GLY A 272 7.03 -17.39 15.32
CA GLY A 272 7.34 -18.81 15.20
C GLY A 272 7.85 -19.20 13.81
N PRO A 273 8.21 -20.49 13.60
CA PRO A 273 8.80 -20.95 12.35
C PRO A 273 7.79 -21.12 11.21
N LYS A 274 6.52 -21.44 11.53
CA LYS A 274 5.51 -21.82 10.54
C LYS A 274 5.28 -20.80 9.41
N PRO A 275 5.20 -19.47 9.66
CA PRO A 275 5.04 -18.50 8.58
C PRO A 275 6.22 -18.48 7.61
N ILE A 276 7.44 -18.72 8.11
CA ILE A 276 8.68 -18.74 7.32
C ILE A 276 8.68 -19.97 6.42
N GLU A 277 8.48 -21.15 7.02
CA GLU A 277 8.39 -22.44 6.30
C GLU A 277 7.30 -22.40 5.21
N PHE A 278 6.16 -21.78 5.52
CA PHE A 278 5.08 -21.59 4.55
C PHE A 278 5.54 -20.70 3.39
N LEU A 279 6.14 -19.53 3.64
CA LEU A 279 6.58 -18.66 2.55
C LEU A 279 7.69 -19.30 1.70
N GLU A 280 8.62 -20.03 2.32
CA GLU A 280 9.66 -20.78 1.61
C GLU A 280 9.04 -21.86 0.71
N SER A 281 8.02 -22.58 1.18
CA SER A 281 7.28 -23.55 0.34
C SER A 281 6.56 -22.88 -0.84
N GLN A 282 6.24 -21.60 -0.71
CA GLN A 282 5.67 -20.76 -1.76
C GLN A 282 6.74 -20.11 -2.66
N GLY A 283 8.01 -20.48 -2.51
CA GLY A 283 9.12 -19.99 -3.34
C GLY A 283 9.62 -18.60 -2.96
N TYR A 284 9.46 -18.20 -1.69
CA TYR A 284 10.20 -17.06 -1.14
C TYR A 284 11.58 -17.51 -0.67
N GLU A 285 12.57 -16.64 -0.86
CA GLU A 285 13.95 -16.87 -0.43
C GLU A 285 14.29 -15.93 0.72
N GLN A 286 14.96 -16.44 1.77
CA GLN A 286 15.46 -15.60 2.84
C GLN A 286 16.66 -14.77 2.39
N SER A 287 16.73 -13.51 2.84
CA SER A 287 17.85 -12.61 2.53
C SER A 287 18.07 -11.58 3.65
N GLU A 288 19.01 -10.67 3.43
CA GLU A 288 19.16 -9.43 4.20
C GLU A 288 18.74 -8.26 3.30
N ALA A 289 18.12 -7.23 3.87
CA ALA A 289 17.73 -6.04 3.10
C ALA A 289 18.90 -5.44 2.31
N ASP A 290 20.12 -5.50 2.85
CA ASP A 290 21.34 -5.01 2.22
C ASP A 290 21.82 -5.79 0.99
N LYS A 291 21.37 -7.05 0.85
CA LYS A 291 21.75 -7.98 -0.23
C LYS A 291 20.72 -8.05 -1.35
N LEU A 292 19.56 -7.42 -1.18
CA LEU A 292 18.55 -7.30 -2.24
C LEU A 292 19.06 -6.40 -3.38
N GLY A 293 18.46 -6.55 -4.57
CA GLY A 293 18.80 -5.74 -5.74
C GLY A 293 18.68 -4.23 -5.48
N TYR A 294 19.42 -3.41 -6.22
CA TYR A 294 19.63 -1.97 -5.95
C TYR A 294 18.33 -1.20 -5.60
N LEU A 295 17.26 -1.37 -6.37
CA LEU A 295 15.98 -0.68 -6.11
C LEU A 295 15.21 -1.25 -4.91
N TRP A 296 15.35 -2.54 -4.64
CA TRP A 296 14.61 -3.25 -3.59
C TRP A 296 15.21 -3.01 -2.22
N LYS A 297 16.53 -2.84 -2.16
CA LYS A 297 17.31 -2.58 -0.96
C LYS A 297 16.82 -1.36 -0.18
N ASP A 298 16.63 -0.23 -0.86
CA ASP A 298 16.24 1.02 -0.19
C ASP A 298 14.83 0.91 0.39
N ALA A 299 13.87 0.37 -0.37
CA ALA A 299 12.52 0.11 0.10
C ALA A 299 12.51 -0.90 1.26
N ALA A 300 13.30 -1.97 1.16
CA ALA A 300 13.40 -2.96 2.23
C ALA A 300 13.90 -2.34 3.53
N LYS A 301 14.94 -1.49 3.47
CA LYS A 301 15.47 -0.78 4.64
C LYS A 301 14.49 0.21 5.24
N GLU A 302 13.74 0.92 4.39
CA GLU A 302 12.73 1.87 4.86
C GLU A 302 11.57 1.16 5.57
N TRP A 303 11.17 -0.02 5.08
CA TRP A 303 9.95 -0.69 5.53
C TRP A 303 10.16 -1.75 6.59
N GLN A 304 11.37 -2.29 6.74
CA GLN A 304 11.67 -3.40 7.65
C GLN A 304 11.42 -2.99 9.11
N PRO A 305 10.42 -3.59 9.78
CA PRO A 305 10.23 -3.40 11.21
C PRO A 305 11.38 -4.04 12.00
N ALA A 306 11.61 -3.54 13.22
CA ALA A 306 12.58 -4.17 14.13
C ALA A 306 12.22 -5.64 14.38
N GLU A 307 13.24 -6.50 14.57
CA GLU A 307 13.07 -7.92 14.88
C GLU A 307 12.27 -8.71 13.82
N THR A 308 12.44 -8.37 12.54
CA THR A 308 11.87 -9.11 11.42
C THR A 308 12.94 -9.73 10.52
N LEU A 309 12.65 -10.93 10.02
CA LEU A 309 13.37 -11.55 8.92
C LEU A 309 12.85 -11.02 7.59
N VAL A 310 13.74 -10.97 6.60
CA VAL A 310 13.42 -10.57 5.23
C VAL A 310 13.37 -11.81 4.36
N LEU A 311 12.22 -12.04 3.74
CA LEU A 311 12.07 -13.00 2.64
C LEU A 311 11.65 -12.26 1.39
N TYR A 312 11.98 -12.78 0.20
CA TYR A 312 11.56 -12.15 -1.05
C TYR A 312 11.18 -13.17 -2.11
N LYS A 313 10.27 -12.79 -2.99
CA LYS A 313 9.88 -13.55 -4.17
C LYS A 313 9.84 -12.62 -5.38
N LYS A 314 10.61 -12.96 -6.42
CA LYS A 314 10.52 -12.25 -7.70
C LYS A 314 9.20 -12.61 -8.37
N MET A 315 8.44 -11.61 -8.75
CA MET A 315 7.15 -11.79 -9.44
C MET A 315 7.31 -11.84 -10.96
N ARG A 316 8.48 -11.45 -11.47
CA ARG A 316 8.79 -11.39 -12.90
C ARG A 316 10.27 -11.74 -13.12
N GLU A 317 10.55 -12.44 -14.21
CA GLU A 317 11.94 -12.71 -14.63
C GLU A 317 12.61 -11.49 -15.26
N GLN A 318 11.83 -10.70 -16.01
CA GLN A 318 12.31 -9.48 -16.68
C GLN A 318 11.70 -8.23 -16.04
N ARG A 319 12.55 -7.21 -15.84
CA ARG A 319 12.14 -5.87 -15.40
C ARG A 319 11.34 -5.15 -16.49
N ILE A 320 10.52 -4.19 -16.08
CA ILE A 320 9.78 -3.34 -17.01
C ILE A 320 10.77 -2.33 -17.61
N MET A 321 11.32 -2.69 -18.77
CA MET A 321 12.24 -1.85 -19.55
C MET A 321 11.50 -0.96 -20.57
N VAL A 322 10.22 -1.24 -20.80
CA VAL A 322 9.34 -0.53 -21.73
C VAL A 322 7.98 -0.33 -21.05
N PRO A 323 7.38 0.89 -21.09
CA PRO A 323 6.02 1.09 -20.58
C PRO A 323 5.02 0.16 -21.30
N MET A 324 4.11 -0.48 -20.55
CA MET A 324 3.02 -1.32 -21.08
C MET A 324 1.85 -0.53 -21.69
#